data_AF-A0A5B7ZUK0-F1
#
_entry.id   AF-A0A5B7ZUK0-F1
#
_cell.length_a   1.000
_cell.length_b   1.000
_cell.length_c   1.000
_cell.angle_alpha   90.00
_cell.angle_beta   90.00
_cell.angle_gamma   90.00
#
_symmetry.space_group_name_H-M   'P 1'
#
loop_
_entity.id
_entity.type
_entity.pdbx_description
1 polymer ?
#
loop_
_entity_poly.entity_id
_entity_poly.type
_entity_poly.pdbx_seq_one_letter_code
_entity_poly.pdbx_strand_id
1 'polypeptide(L)'
;MNWLASDAAMVRRLIVKDWQVYQKQLAGFIGGLLFALGLVGMGTPLMSAAGGLLLLVLLIVVGTFAVGSLVMAERKQQTQPFVMSLPVTPMDVFWGKLLANLTIYMVPFLLVTGGLLGLILATPGPDGAVPWVVLIALFVLVNFIVSLCVAIAVDSEGWNAFAMLALMTLIGPFIYWVTWMDGIREHLRGDAVVWSPQVLGLVGGELAVMAIAILAAGWAHARKASFL
;
A
#
# COMPACT_ATOMS: atom_id res chain seq x y z
N MET A 1 -15.07 -24.23 -9.10
CA MET A 1 -13.90 -23.53 -8.51
C MET A 1 -14.42 -22.52 -7.51
N ASN A 2 -14.20 -22.74 -6.21
CA ASN A 2 -14.59 -21.77 -5.19
C ASN A 2 -13.61 -20.59 -5.25
N TRP A 3 -14.15 -19.39 -5.49
CA TRP A 3 -13.40 -18.14 -5.55
C TRP A 3 -13.18 -17.49 -4.17
N LEU A 4 -13.87 -18.00 -3.15
CA LEU A 4 -13.86 -17.48 -1.79
C LEU A 4 -13.11 -18.44 -0.87
N ALA A 5 -12.52 -17.88 0.19
CA ALA A 5 -11.88 -18.67 1.24
C ALA A 5 -12.88 -19.64 1.89
N SER A 6 -12.45 -20.87 2.06
CA SER A 6 -13.17 -21.99 2.66
C SER A 6 -13.15 -21.91 4.20
N ASP A 7 -12.07 -21.39 4.78
CA ASP A 7 -11.87 -21.38 6.23
C ASP A 7 -11.32 -20.04 6.77
N ALA A 8 -12.23 -19.17 7.21
CA ALA A 8 -11.91 -17.84 7.74
C ALA A 8 -11.09 -17.89 9.04
N ALA A 9 -11.17 -18.97 9.81
CA ALA A 9 -10.41 -19.12 11.06
C ALA A 9 -8.91 -19.30 10.77
N MET A 10 -8.57 -20.02 9.69
CA MET A 10 -7.20 -20.20 9.25
C MET A 10 -6.59 -18.88 8.78
N VAL A 11 -7.32 -18.12 7.96
CA VAL A 11 -6.93 -16.77 7.50
C VAL A 11 -6.61 -15.87 8.70
N ARG A 12 -7.46 -15.86 9.73
CA ARG A 12 -7.22 -15.05 10.94
C ARG A 12 -5.94 -15.45 11.67
N ARG A 13 -5.62 -16.74 11.78
CA ARG A 13 -4.40 -17.20 12.44
C ARG A 13 -3.13 -16.79 11.69
N LEU A 14 -3.18 -16.81 10.35
CA LEU A 14 -2.08 -16.32 9.51
C LEU A 14 -1.83 -14.82 9.72
N ILE A 15 -2.90 -14.02 9.77
CA ILE A 15 -2.80 -12.56 10.04
C ILE A 15 -2.11 -12.31 11.39
N VAL A 16 -2.51 -13.02 12.46
CA VAL A 16 -1.93 -12.84 13.79
C VAL A 16 -0.46 -13.27 13.84
N LYS A 17 -0.11 -14.38 13.19
CA LYS A 17 1.29 -14.83 13.07
C LYS A 17 2.15 -13.76 12.40
N ASP A 18 1.73 -13.27 11.24
CA ASP A 18 2.51 -12.30 10.46
C ASP A 18 2.63 -10.97 11.22
N TRP A 19 1.58 -10.56 11.93
CA TRP A 19 1.60 -9.41 12.83
C TRP A 19 2.65 -9.55 13.94
N GLN A 20 2.69 -10.70 14.63
CA GLN A 20 3.65 -10.94 15.72
C GLN A 20 5.10 -10.97 15.24
N VAL A 21 5.34 -11.48 14.03
CA VAL A 21 6.67 -11.47 13.42
C VAL A 21 7.10 -10.05 13.05
N TYR A 22 6.18 -9.24 12.51
CA TYR A 22 6.49 -7.92 11.98
C TYR A 22 6.45 -6.79 13.02
N GLN A 23 5.83 -6.99 14.19
CA GLN A 23 5.54 -5.95 15.20
C GLN A 23 6.75 -5.08 15.59
N LYS A 24 7.95 -5.67 15.77
CA LYS A 24 9.13 -4.94 16.24
C LYS A 24 9.69 -4.03 15.16
N GLN A 25 9.72 -4.52 13.92
CA GLN A 25 10.15 -3.73 12.77
C GLN A 25 9.13 -2.63 12.47
N LEU A 26 7.83 -2.97 12.52
CA LEU A 26 6.74 -2.03 12.36
C LEU A 26 6.80 -0.89 13.39
N ALA A 27 7.09 -1.20 14.66
CA ALA A 27 7.24 -0.19 15.70
C ALA A 27 8.37 0.81 15.38
N GLY A 28 9.50 0.33 14.86
CA GLY A 28 10.60 1.20 14.41
C GLY A 28 10.17 2.14 13.28
N PHE A 29 9.46 1.61 12.28
CA PHE A 29 8.92 2.40 11.19
C PHE A 29 7.86 3.41 11.64
N ILE A 30 6.95 3.01 12.53
CA ILE A 30 5.96 3.91 13.14
C ILE A 30 6.66 5.07 13.86
N GLY A 31 7.73 4.79 14.61
CA GLY A 31 8.54 5.83 15.24
C GLY A 31 9.11 6.83 14.23
N GLY A 32 9.65 6.33 13.11
CA GLY A 32 10.13 7.17 12.01
C GLY A 32 9.02 8.00 11.36
N LEU A 33 7.84 7.42 11.14
CA LEU A 33 6.68 8.10 10.55
C LEU A 33 6.13 9.20 11.48
N LEU A 34 6.06 8.93 12.79
CA LEU A 34 5.66 9.93 13.78
C LEU A 34 6.66 11.08 13.86
N PHE A 35 7.96 10.78 13.82
CA PHE A 35 9.00 11.81 13.74
C PHE A 35 8.83 12.69 12.49
N ALA A 36 8.59 12.06 11.33
CA ALA A 36 8.36 12.76 10.07
C ALA A 36 7.10 13.64 10.09
N LEU A 37 5.99 13.14 10.65
CA LEU A 37 4.77 13.92 10.89
C LEU A 37 5.05 15.12 11.81
N GLY A 38 5.85 14.92 12.86
CA GLY A 38 6.30 16.00 13.75
C GLY A 38 7.06 17.10 13.00
N LEU A 39 7.94 16.74 12.06
CA LEU A 39 8.64 17.71 11.21
C LEU A 39 7.68 18.50 10.32
N VAL A 40 6.65 17.84 9.77
CA VAL A 40 5.61 18.52 8.98
C VAL A 40 4.84 19.52 9.84
N GLY A 41 4.46 19.14 11.06
CA GLY A 41 3.74 19.99 12.00
C GLY A 41 4.49 21.22 12.50
N MET A 42 5.82 21.29 12.36
CA MET A 42 6.61 22.48 12.73
C MET A 42 6.34 23.70 11.84
N GLY A 43 5.71 23.52 10.66
CA GLY A 43 5.22 24.61 9.82
C GLY A 43 6.28 25.45 9.09
N THR A 44 7.59 25.21 9.32
CA THR A 44 8.63 25.87 8.52
C THR A 44 8.73 25.22 7.14
N PRO A 45 8.93 25.98 6.04
CA PRO A 45 8.92 25.43 4.68
C PRO A 45 9.91 24.29 4.46
N LEU A 46 11.10 24.40 5.06
CA LEU A 46 12.13 23.37 4.95
C LEU A 46 11.76 22.09 5.70
N MET A 47 11.25 22.20 6.94
CA MET A 47 10.89 21.03 7.75
C MET A 47 9.63 20.34 7.21
N SER A 48 8.68 21.11 6.67
CA SER A 48 7.49 20.56 6.03
C SER A 48 7.81 19.78 4.76
N ALA A 49 8.69 20.32 3.90
CA ALA A 49 9.13 19.60 2.70
C ALA A 49 9.97 18.36 3.04
N ALA A 50 10.90 18.48 3.99
CA ALA A 50 11.73 17.36 4.44
C ALA A 50 10.88 16.26 5.09
N GLY A 51 9.94 16.64 5.97
CA GLY A 51 9.00 15.74 6.61
C GLY A 51 8.09 15.03 5.61
N GLY A 52 7.54 15.76 4.63
CA GLY A 52 6.70 15.18 3.57
C GLY A 52 7.44 14.17 2.70
N LEU A 53 8.67 14.49 2.29
CA LEU A 53 9.53 13.56 1.55
C LEU A 53 9.88 12.33 2.40
N LEU A 54 10.20 12.53 3.68
CA LEU A 54 10.56 11.44 4.58
C LEU A 54 9.37 10.52 4.86
N LEU A 55 8.16 11.07 5.01
CA LEU A 55 6.91 10.32 5.10
C LEU A 55 6.68 9.46 3.86
N LEU A 56 6.83 10.05 2.67
CA LEU A 56 6.65 9.35 1.41
C LEU A 56 7.65 8.20 1.28
N VAL A 57 8.94 8.46 1.50
CA VAL A 57 9.98 7.43 1.41
C VAL A 57 9.76 6.33 2.43
N LEU A 58 9.51 6.67 3.70
CA LEU A 58 9.27 5.66 4.74
C LEU A 58 8.03 4.81 4.44
N LEU A 59 6.94 5.41 3.98
CA LEU A 59 5.71 4.70 3.66
C LEU A 59 5.92 3.71 2.49
N ILE A 60 6.70 4.10 1.50
CA ILE A 60 7.09 3.23 0.39
C ILE A 60 7.98 2.08 0.88
N VAL A 61 9.00 2.38 1.69
CA VAL A 61 9.94 1.40 2.25
C VAL A 61 9.21 0.38 3.12
N VAL A 62 8.30 0.81 3.98
CA VAL A 62 7.47 -0.09 4.80
C VAL A 62 6.67 -1.04 3.91
N GLY A 63 6.10 -0.54 2.82
CA GLY A 63 5.35 -1.34 1.85
C GLY A 63 6.22 -2.43 1.21
N THR A 64 7.39 -2.09 0.68
CA THR A 64 8.29 -3.09 0.09
C THR A 64 8.86 -4.06 1.10
N PHE A 65 9.18 -3.61 2.32
CA PHE A 65 9.62 -4.52 3.38
C PHE A 65 8.52 -5.49 3.80
N ALA A 66 7.27 -5.05 3.91
CA ALA A 66 6.15 -5.93 4.23
C ALA A 66 6.01 -7.05 3.18
N VAL A 67 5.98 -6.70 1.88
CA VAL A 67 5.87 -7.69 0.81
C VAL A 67 7.11 -8.61 0.76
N GLY A 68 8.32 -8.06 0.91
CA GLY A 68 9.56 -8.82 0.87
C GLY A 68 9.70 -9.82 2.04
N SER A 69 9.38 -9.39 3.26
CA SER A 69 9.52 -10.23 4.46
C SER A 69 8.44 -11.30 4.58
N LEU A 70 7.23 -11.06 4.08
CA LEU A 70 6.10 -11.99 4.25
C LEU A 70 5.84 -12.90 3.04
N VAL A 71 6.19 -12.46 1.83
CA VAL A 71 5.98 -13.26 0.61
C VAL A 71 7.29 -13.86 0.11
N MET A 72 8.34 -13.04 -0.01
CA MET A 72 9.59 -13.50 -0.62
C MET A 72 10.46 -14.30 0.35
N ALA A 73 10.48 -13.95 1.65
CA ALA A 73 11.25 -14.71 2.64
C ALA A 73 10.67 -16.12 2.89
N GLU A 74 9.35 -16.28 2.92
CA GLU A 74 8.72 -17.62 3.03
C GLU A 74 9.06 -18.52 1.84
N ARG A 75 9.23 -17.95 0.64
CA ARG A 75 9.69 -18.70 -0.53
C ARG A 75 11.16 -19.12 -0.41
N LYS A 76 12.02 -18.22 0.07
CA LYS A 76 13.45 -18.54 0.32
C LYS A 76 13.62 -19.66 1.34
N GLN A 77 12.74 -19.73 2.34
CA GLN A 77 12.80 -20.72 3.40
C GLN A 77 12.10 -22.05 3.05
N GLN A 78 11.55 -22.21 1.83
CA GLN A 78 10.85 -23.44 1.40
C GLN A 78 9.77 -23.91 2.41
N THR A 79 9.13 -22.98 3.11
CA THR A 79 8.01 -23.29 4.02
C THR A 79 6.67 -23.39 3.28
N GLN A 80 6.64 -22.96 2.01
CA GLN A 80 5.48 -23.09 1.11
C GLN A 80 5.03 -24.57 0.95
N PRO A 81 5.90 -25.55 0.66
CA PRO A 81 5.55 -26.97 0.67
C PRO A 81 4.94 -27.48 1.98
N PHE A 82 5.40 -26.98 3.14
CA PHE A 82 4.88 -27.40 4.46
C PHE A 82 3.52 -26.77 4.78
N VAL A 83 3.25 -25.55 4.33
CA VAL A 83 1.91 -24.95 4.44
C VAL A 83 0.94 -25.61 3.45
N MET A 84 1.43 -26.04 2.28
CA MET A 84 0.65 -26.79 1.28
C MET A 84 0.40 -28.25 1.65
N SER A 85 1.10 -28.81 2.65
CA SER A 85 0.77 -30.14 3.20
C SER A 85 -0.37 -30.09 4.22
N LEU A 86 -0.79 -28.89 4.65
CA LEU A 86 -2.04 -28.70 5.38
C LEU A 86 -3.22 -28.77 4.41
N PRO A 87 -4.40 -29.26 4.83
CA PRO A 87 -5.59 -29.33 3.99
C PRO A 87 -6.22 -27.94 3.79
N VAL A 88 -5.48 -27.04 3.12
CA VAL A 88 -5.91 -25.67 2.80
C VAL A 88 -6.06 -25.50 1.30
N THR A 89 -7.10 -24.78 0.87
CA THR A 89 -7.29 -24.53 -0.56
C THR A 89 -6.33 -23.43 -1.04
N PRO A 90 -6.00 -23.39 -2.33
CA PRO A 90 -5.09 -22.37 -2.89
C PRO A 90 -5.61 -20.94 -2.66
N MET A 91 -6.94 -20.80 -2.66
CA MET A 91 -7.61 -19.52 -2.46
C MET A 91 -7.59 -19.07 -0.99
N ASP A 92 -7.54 -20.00 -0.02
CA ASP A 92 -7.33 -19.68 1.40
C ASP A 92 -5.95 -19.05 1.64
N VAL A 93 -4.93 -19.56 0.96
CA VAL A 93 -3.56 -19.03 1.04
C VAL A 93 -3.46 -17.67 0.36
N PHE A 94 -4.10 -17.49 -0.81
CA PHE A 94 -4.15 -16.21 -1.52
C PHE A 94 -4.78 -15.11 -0.66
N TRP A 95 -6.01 -15.31 -0.19
CA TRP A 95 -6.71 -14.33 0.64
C TRP A 95 -6.04 -14.14 2.00
N GLY A 96 -5.49 -15.21 2.59
CA GLY A 96 -4.72 -15.13 3.82
C GLY A 96 -3.54 -14.16 3.71
N LYS A 97 -2.71 -14.32 2.68
CA LYS A 97 -1.54 -13.46 2.45
C LYS A 97 -1.92 -12.05 2.06
N LEU A 98 -2.91 -11.90 1.18
CA LEU A 98 -3.41 -10.61 0.72
C LEU A 98 -3.93 -9.79 1.91
N LEU A 99 -4.84 -10.36 2.71
CA LEU A 99 -5.46 -9.67 3.83
C LEU A 99 -4.49 -9.44 4.99
N ALA A 100 -3.57 -10.38 5.26
CA ALA A 100 -2.53 -10.19 6.29
C ALA A 100 -1.62 -9.01 5.95
N ASN A 101 -1.07 -8.99 4.73
CA ASN A 101 -0.19 -7.91 4.28
C ASN A 101 -0.93 -6.58 4.20
N LEU A 102 -2.17 -6.59 3.69
CA LEU A 102 -3.00 -5.39 3.66
C LEU A 102 -3.25 -4.86 5.07
N THR A 103 -3.63 -5.70 6.03
CA THR A 103 -3.89 -5.27 7.42
C THR A 103 -2.63 -4.68 8.06
N ILE A 104 -1.46 -5.30 7.84
CA ILE A 104 -0.19 -4.82 8.37
C ILE A 104 0.17 -3.45 7.77
N TYR A 105 -0.02 -3.27 6.46
CA TYR A 105 0.29 -2.02 5.77
C TYR A 105 -0.73 -0.90 6.03
N MET A 106 -1.98 -1.25 6.29
CA MET A 106 -3.03 -0.27 6.60
C MET A 106 -2.73 0.53 7.86
N VAL A 107 -2.01 -0.02 8.84
CA VAL A 107 -1.63 0.71 10.07
C VAL A 107 -0.72 1.91 9.80
N PRO A 108 0.47 1.76 9.20
CA PRO A 108 1.33 2.89 8.85
C PRO A 108 0.67 3.80 7.78
N PHE A 109 -0.09 3.23 6.84
CA PHE A 109 -0.83 4.02 5.85
C PHE A 109 -1.84 4.98 6.49
N LEU A 110 -2.70 4.48 7.37
CA LEU A 110 -3.70 5.30 8.06
C LEU A 110 -3.07 6.33 8.99
N LEU A 111 -1.94 5.98 9.63
CA LEU A 111 -1.19 6.91 10.45
C LEU A 111 -0.67 8.11 9.63
N VAL A 112 -0.08 7.85 8.46
CA VAL A 112 0.47 8.92 7.60
C VAL A 112 -0.64 9.75 6.97
N THR A 113 -1.64 9.08 6.39
CA THR A 113 -2.73 9.77 5.68
C THR A 113 -3.62 10.54 6.65
N GLY A 114 -4.06 9.89 7.73
CA GLY A 114 -4.83 10.53 8.79
C GLY A 114 -4.02 11.62 9.50
N GLY A 115 -2.72 11.41 9.71
CA GLY A 115 -1.84 12.41 10.30
C GLY A 115 -1.69 13.66 9.43
N LEU A 116 -1.44 13.49 8.12
CA LEU A 116 -1.33 14.61 7.18
C LEU A 116 -2.66 15.36 7.01
N LEU A 117 -3.77 14.64 6.86
CA LEU A 117 -5.09 15.26 6.76
C LEU A 117 -5.45 16.00 8.06
N GLY A 118 -5.15 15.41 9.22
CA GLY A 118 -5.33 16.05 10.51
C GLY A 118 -4.50 17.32 10.66
N LEU A 119 -3.24 17.31 10.20
CA LEU A 119 -2.38 18.49 10.22
C LEU A 119 -2.89 19.60 9.29
N ILE A 120 -3.38 19.25 8.09
CA ILE A 120 -3.94 20.23 7.16
C ILE A 120 -5.19 20.87 7.77
N LEU A 121 -6.15 20.07 8.23
CA LEU A 121 -7.43 20.55 8.75
C LEU A 121 -7.33 21.25 10.12
N ALA A 122 -6.28 20.99 10.90
CA ALA A 122 -6.07 21.63 12.20
C ALA A 122 -5.19 22.90 12.12
N THR A 123 -4.52 23.14 10.99
CA THR A 123 -3.63 24.29 10.83
C THR A 123 -4.30 25.36 9.97
N PRO A 124 -4.16 26.66 10.29
CA PRO A 124 -4.63 27.73 9.41
C PRO A 124 -3.78 27.76 8.11
N GLY A 125 -4.23 27.05 7.09
CA GLY A 125 -3.58 26.93 5.79
C GLY A 125 -4.61 26.55 4.71
N PRO A 126 -4.19 26.48 3.44
CA PRO A 126 -5.10 26.17 2.35
C PRO A 126 -5.59 24.72 2.42
N ASP A 127 -6.86 24.53 2.76
CA ASP A 127 -7.53 23.22 2.81
C ASP A 127 -7.62 22.53 1.44
N GLY A 128 -7.46 23.29 0.35
CA GLY A 128 -7.46 22.77 -1.02
C GLY A 128 -6.35 21.76 -1.33
N ALA A 129 -5.40 21.55 -0.43
CA ALA A 129 -4.40 20.48 -0.52
C ALA A 129 -4.96 19.07 -0.21
N VAL A 130 -6.13 18.98 0.45
CA VAL A 130 -6.73 17.70 0.87
C VAL A 130 -6.92 16.71 -0.29
N PRO A 131 -7.55 17.06 -1.43
CA PRO A 131 -7.76 16.11 -2.52
C PRO A 131 -6.44 15.63 -3.15
N TRP A 132 -5.43 16.50 -3.19
CA TRP A 132 -4.09 16.16 -3.69
C TRP A 132 -3.39 15.13 -2.79
N VAL A 133 -3.44 15.31 -1.47
CA VAL A 133 -2.90 14.33 -0.51
C VAL A 133 -3.61 12.99 -0.60
N VAL A 134 -4.95 13.00 -0.72
CA VAL A 134 -5.74 11.77 -0.84
C VAL A 134 -5.38 11.00 -2.11
N LEU A 135 -5.23 11.69 -3.25
CA LEU A 135 -4.82 11.05 -4.51
C LEU A 135 -3.43 10.41 -4.41
N ILE A 136 -2.45 11.13 -3.86
CA ILE A 136 -1.09 10.57 -3.72
C ILE A 136 -1.08 9.38 -2.77
N ALA A 137 -1.80 9.50 -1.64
CA ALA A 137 -1.95 8.41 -0.71
C ALA A 137 -2.59 7.18 -1.36
N LEU A 138 -3.68 7.37 -2.09
CA LEU A 138 -4.39 6.30 -2.78
C LEU A 138 -3.50 5.65 -3.84
N PHE A 139 -2.74 6.43 -4.61
CA PHE A 139 -1.76 5.91 -5.56
C PHE A 139 -0.67 5.05 -4.89
N VAL A 140 -0.15 5.47 -3.73
CA VAL A 140 0.84 4.69 -2.98
C VAL A 140 0.22 3.36 -2.50
N LEU A 141 -1.03 3.39 -2.04
CA LEU A 141 -1.77 2.18 -1.68
C LEU A 141 -2.00 1.25 -2.89
N VAL A 142 -2.35 1.80 -4.05
CA VAL A 142 -2.49 1.05 -5.31
C VAL A 142 -1.18 0.37 -5.66
N ASN A 143 -0.05 1.10 -5.62
CA ASN A 143 1.27 0.52 -5.89
C ASN A 143 1.61 -0.62 -4.94
N PHE A 144 1.30 -0.48 -3.65
CA PHE A 144 1.48 -1.55 -2.67
C PHE A 144 0.64 -2.79 -3.04
N ILE A 145 -0.66 -2.63 -3.33
CA ILE A 145 -1.56 -3.74 -3.66
C ILE A 145 -1.13 -4.42 -4.96
N VAL A 146 -0.78 -3.65 -6.01
CA VAL A 146 -0.29 -4.20 -7.27
C VAL A 146 1.01 -4.96 -7.05
N SER A 147 1.94 -4.40 -6.27
CA SER A 147 3.20 -5.07 -5.93
C SER A 147 2.97 -6.39 -5.18
N LEU A 148 2.06 -6.39 -4.21
CA LEU A 148 1.67 -7.59 -3.46
C LEU A 148 1.02 -8.64 -4.37
N CYS A 149 0.14 -8.22 -5.28
CA CYS A 149 -0.48 -9.09 -6.27
C CYS A 149 0.56 -9.75 -7.19
N VAL A 150 1.54 -8.98 -7.69
CA VAL A 150 2.65 -9.50 -8.50
C VAL A 150 3.50 -10.47 -7.67
N ALA A 151 3.84 -10.11 -6.42
CA ALA A 151 4.60 -10.97 -5.53
C ALA A 151 3.92 -12.32 -5.29
N ILE A 152 2.58 -12.35 -5.16
CA ILE A 152 1.83 -13.60 -4.97
C ILE A 152 1.72 -14.38 -6.30
N ALA A 153 1.48 -13.70 -7.42
CA ALA A 153 1.26 -14.33 -8.72
C ALA A 153 2.55 -14.89 -9.34
N VAL A 154 3.65 -14.14 -9.28
CA VAL A 154 4.91 -14.43 -9.97
C VAL A 154 5.92 -15.04 -9.01
N ASP A 155 6.44 -16.23 -9.34
CA ASP A 155 7.40 -16.93 -8.48
C ASP A 155 8.84 -16.42 -8.61
N SER A 156 9.17 -15.74 -9.72
CA SER A 156 10.50 -15.19 -9.97
C SER A 156 10.81 -13.98 -9.08
N GLU A 157 11.89 -14.08 -8.30
CA GLU A 157 12.42 -12.99 -7.47
C GLU A 157 12.81 -11.77 -8.32
N GLY A 158 13.42 -11.98 -9.49
CA GLY A 158 13.82 -10.90 -10.39
C GLY A 158 12.64 -10.09 -10.92
N TRP A 159 11.55 -10.76 -11.33
CA TRP A 159 10.34 -10.07 -11.78
C TRP A 159 9.61 -9.33 -10.65
N ASN A 160 9.64 -9.88 -9.44
CA ASN A 160 9.08 -9.20 -8.27
C ASN A 160 9.87 -7.93 -7.91
N ALA A 161 11.20 -8.01 -7.91
CA ALA A 161 12.05 -6.85 -7.70
C ALA A 161 11.86 -5.79 -8.79
N PHE A 162 11.77 -6.21 -10.06
CA PHE A 162 11.51 -5.31 -11.18
C PHE A 162 10.16 -4.58 -11.03
N ALA A 163 9.09 -5.32 -10.72
CA ALA A 163 7.76 -4.74 -10.53
C ALA A 163 7.73 -3.76 -9.34
N MET A 164 8.34 -4.11 -8.21
CA MET A 164 8.49 -3.20 -7.07
C MET A 164 9.20 -1.91 -7.47
N LEU A 165 10.37 -2.01 -8.11
CA LEU A 165 11.17 -0.84 -8.51
C LEU A 165 10.43 0.05 -9.52
N ALA A 166 9.73 -0.56 -10.49
CA ALA A 166 8.94 0.16 -11.46
C ALA A 166 7.80 0.95 -10.78
N LEU A 167 7.03 0.29 -9.90
CA LEU A 167 5.92 0.91 -9.16
C LEU A 167 6.40 2.03 -8.23
N MET A 168 7.50 1.83 -7.50
CA MET A 168 8.10 2.86 -6.65
C MET A 168 8.56 4.07 -7.47
N THR A 169 9.14 3.82 -8.64
CA THR A 169 9.66 4.88 -9.52
C THR A 169 8.52 5.69 -10.15
N LEU A 170 7.35 5.08 -10.40
CA LEU A 170 6.16 5.74 -10.94
C LEU A 170 5.54 6.77 -9.97
N ILE A 171 5.81 6.68 -8.68
CA ILE A 171 5.28 7.62 -7.67
C ILE A 171 5.73 9.05 -7.97
N GLY A 172 6.99 9.28 -8.31
CA GLY A 172 7.50 10.62 -8.63
C GLY A 172 6.81 11.25 -9.85
N PRO A 173 6.83 10.60 -11.03
CA PRO A 173 6.10 11.04 -12.22
C PRO A 173 4.60 11.24 -11.96
N PHE A 174 3.97 10.38 -11.17
CA PHE A 174 2.56 10.52 -10.82
C PHE A 174 2.30 11.78 -10.00
N ILE A 175 3.09 12.04 -8.95
CA ILE A 175 2.98 13.27 -8.16
C ILE A 175 3.15 14.50 -9.04
N TYR A 176 4.15 14.49 -9.93
CA TYR A 176 4.38 15.58 -10.86
C TYR A 176 3.15 15.78 -11.77
N TRP A 177 2.65 14.72 -12.41
CA TRP A 177 1.52 14.80 -13.31
C TRP A 177 0.24 15.28 -12.63
N VAL A 178 -0.12 14.72 -11.47
CA VAL A 178 -1.31 15.10 -10.70
C VAL A 178 -1.24 16.56 -10.25
N THR A 179 -0.07 17.05 -9.86
CA THR A 179 0.10 18.44 -9.41
C THR A 179 -0.17 19.45 -10.54
N TRP A 180 0.07 19.06 -11.79
CA TRP A 180 -0.14 19.90 -12.97
C TRP A 180 -1.50 19.70 -13.64
N MET A 181 -2.36 18.82 -13.10
CA MET A 181 -3.67 18.54 -13.65
C MET A 181 -4.67 19.68 -13.36
N ASP A 182 -5.48 20.00 -14.37
CA ASP A 182 -6.60 20.93 -14.25
C ASP A 182 -7.60 20.43 -13.20
N GLY A 183 -8.09 21.34 -12.36
CA GLY A 183 -8.95 21.02 -11.22
C GLY A 183 -8.22 20.76 -9.90
N ILE A 184 -6.92 20.41 -9.91
CA ILE A 184 -6.09 20.37 -8.69
C ILE A 184 -5.29 21.65 -8.55
N ARG A 185 -4.55 22.03 -9.60
CA ARG A 185 -3.61 23.16 -9.55
C ARG A 185 -4.28 24.48 -9.13
N GLU A 186 -5.49 24.69 -9.61
CA GLU A 186 -6.30 25.90 -9.36
C GLU A 186 -6.79 25.99 -7.92
N HIS A 187 -7.07 24.83 -7.30
CA HIS A 187 -7.63 24.75 -5.94
C HIS A 187 -6.58 24.46 -4.87
N LEU A 188 -5.36 24.05 -5.25
CA LEU A 188 -4.32 23.60 -4.33
C LEU A 188 -3.95 24.64 -3.24
N ARG A 189 -4.04 25.93 -3.57
CA ARG A 189 -3.79 27.05 -2.64
C ARG A 189 -5.07 27.73 -2.15
N GLY A 190 -6.23 27.19 -2.51
CA GLY A 190 -7.51 27.73 -2.09
C GLY A 190 -7.89 27.24 -0.69
N ASP A 191 -8.75 28.00 -0.02
CA ASP A 191 -9.26 27.69 1.31
C ASP A 191 -10.41 26.67 1.29
N ALA A 192 -10.85 26.24 0.11
CA ALA A 192 -11.96 25.31 -0.04
C ALA A 192 -11.48 23.94 -0.57
N VAL A 193 -11.96 22.87 0.07
CA VAL A 193 -11.80 21.50 -0.44
C VAL A 193 -12.73 21.31 -1.64
N VAL A 194 -12.16 21.24 -2.83
CA VAL A 194 -12.92 21.05 -4.08
C VAL A 194 -12.64 19.67 -4.68
N TRP A 195 -13.67 18.84 -4.73
CA TRP A 195 -13.64 17.55 -5.43
C TRP A 195 -14.09 17.73 -6.87
N SER A 196 -13.13 17.96 -7.78
CA SER A 196 -13.42 18.11 -9.19
C SER A 196 -13.77 16.76 -9.85
N PRO A 197 -14.53 16.75 -10.96
CA PRO A 197 -14.81 15.53 -11.72
C PRO A 197 -13.53 14.78 -12.14
N GLN A 198 -12.45 15.51 -12.43
CA GLN A 198 -11.14 14.96 -12.78
C GLN A 198 -10.53 14.19 -11.60
N VAL A 199 -10.58 14.78 -10.39
CA VAL A 199 -10.11 14.12 -9.17
C VAL A 199 -10.92 12.85 -8.88
N LEU A 200 -12.25 12.94 -8.98
CA LEU A 200 -13.14 11.78 -8.76
C LEU A 200 -12.93 10.68 -9.81
N GLY A 201 -12.72 11.06 -11.07
CA GLY A 201 -12.38 10.13 -12.15
C GLY A 201 -11.06 9.41 -11.89
N LEU A 202 -10.05 10.12 -11.38
CA LEU A 202 -8.76 9.54 -11.04
C LEU A 202 -8.85 8.59 -9.84
N VAL A 203 -9.58 8.96 -8.78
CA VAL A 203 -9.88 8.07 -7.65
C VAL A 203 -10.59 6.80 -8.15
N GLY A 204 -11.59 6.94 -9.02
CA GLY A 204 -12.28 5.80 -9.63
C GLY A 204 -11.35 4.92 -10.46
N GLY A 205 -10.42 5.52 -11.21
CA GLY A 205 -9.40 4.82 -11.97
C GLY A 205 -8.43 4.03 -11.08
N GLU A 206 -7.96 4.62 -9.98
CA GLU A 206 -7.09 3.97 -9.01
C GLU A 206 -7.79 2.77 -8.34
N LEU A 207 -9.04 2.95 -7.94
CA LEU A 207 -9.87 1.85 -7.42
C LEU A 207 -10.06 0.74 -8.45
N ALA A 208 -10.28 1.09 -9.72
CA ALA A 208 -10.41 0.11 -10.80
C ALA A 208 -9.10 -0.66 -11.02
N VAL A 209 -7.94 0.01 -11.00
CA VAL A 209 -6.62 -0.64 -11.11
C VAL A 209 -6.41 -1.63 -9.95
N MET A 210 -6.76 -1.25 -8.72
CA MET A 210 -6.69 -2.17 -7.57
C MET A 210 -7.57 -3.39 -7.77
N ALA A 211 -8.83 -3.19 -8.17
CA ALA A 211 -9.77 -4.29 -8.40
C ALA A 211 -9.28 -5.24 -9.50
N ILE A 212 -8.81 -4.69 -10.63
CA ILE A 212 -8.28 -5.46 -11.76
C ILE A 212 -7.04 -6.24 -11.33
N ALA A 213 -6.12 -5.64 -10.57
CA ALA A 213 -4.91 -6.31 -10.10
C ALA A 213 -5.24 -7.51 -9.19
N ILE A 214 -6.17 -7.33 -8.24
CA ILE A 214 -6.62 -8.39 -7.34
C ILE A 214 -7.29 -9.53 -8.13
N LEU A 215 -8.18 -9.19 -9.07
CA LEU A 215 -8.88 -10.19 -9.90
C LEU A 215 -7.91 -10.95 -10.80
N ALA A 216 -6.97 -10.25 -11.45
CA ALA A 216 -5.97 -10.86 -12.32
C ALA A 216 -5.02 -11.78 -11.53
N ALA A 217 -4.58 -11.35 -10.34
CA ALA A 217 -3.74 -12.17 -9.48
C ALA A 217 -4.49 -13.39 -8.93
N GLY A 218 -5.74 -13.22 -8.50
CA GLY A 218 -6.60 -14.32 -8.06
C GLY A 218 -6.84 -15.35 -9.17
N TRP A 219 -7.10 -14.88 -10.39
CA TRP A 219 -7.26 -15.76 -11.56
C TRP A 219 -5.97 -16.50 -11.94
N ALA A 220 -4.82 -15.82 -11.90
CA ALA A 220 -3.52 -16.44 -12.15
C ALA A 220 -3.17 -17.48 -11.07
N HIS A 221 -3.44 -17.17 -9.80
CA HIS A 221 -3.19 -18.08 -8.69
C HIS A 221 -4.10 -19.31 -8.73
N ALA A 222 -5.37 -19.15 -9.09
CA ALA A 222 -6.33 -20.24 -9.27
C ALA A 222 -5.99 -21.19 -10.43
N ARG A 223 -5.18 -20.74 -11.40
CA ARG A 223 -4.74 -21.54 -12.56
C ARG A 223 -3.39 -22.23 -12.38
N LYS A 224 -2.65 -21.97 -11.30
CA LYS A 224 -1.37 -22.66 -11.08
C LYS A 224 -1.63 -24.17 -10.98
N ALA A 225 -1.18 -24.91 -11.98
CA ALA A 225 -1.34 -26.35 -12.10
C ALA A 225 -0.37 -27.15 -11.21
N SER A 226 0.21 -26.54 -10.17
CA SER A 226 1.05 -27.22 -9.18
C SER A 226 0.25 -28.07 -8.18
N PHE A 227 -1.00 -28.40 -8.53
CA PHE A 227 -1.93 -29.23 -7.74
C PHE A 227 -2.08 -30.64 -8.32
N LEU A 228 -1.15 -31.07 -9.18
CA LEU A 228 -0.95 -32.47 -9.56
C LEU A 228 0.50 -32.86 -9.32
#